data_AF-A0A3D5S5B7-F1
#
_entry.id   AF-A0A3D5S5B7-F1
#
_cell.length_a   1.000
_cell.length_b   1.000
_cell.length_c   1.000
_cell.angle_alpha   90.00
_cell.angle_beta   90.00
_cell.angle_gamma   90.00
#
_symmetry.space_group_name_H-M   'P 1'
#
loop_
_entity.id
_entity.type
_entity.pdbx_description
1 polymer ?
#
loop_
_entity_poly.entity_id
_entity_poly.type
_entity_poly.pdbx_seq_one_letter_code
_entity_poly.pdbx_strand_id
1 'polypeptide(L)' 'KDAIEEAMRKHNRNASLISMTLGILFLAAFTDGFLRAIGVIPPFMNIDINLMNQVIDAVTDKVANKL' A
#
# COMPACT_ATOMS: atom_id res chain seq x y z
N LYS A 1 24.75 -32.64 17.29
CA LYS A 1 24.78 -31.73 16.11
C LYS A 1 23.36 -31.56 15.57
N ASP A 2 22.61 -32.66 15.49
CA ASP A 2 21.25 -32.73 14.94
C ASP A 2 20.22 -31.81 15.63
N ALA A 3 20.27 -31.66 16.95
CA ALA A 3 19.35 -30.79 17.70
C ALA A 3 19.45 -29.30 17.31
N ILE A 4 20.65 -28.82 16.92
CA ILE A 4 20.86 -27.44 16.49
C ILE A 4 20.33 -27.25 15.07
N GLU A 5 20.61 -28.19 14.16
CA GLU A 5 20.12 -28.12 12.77
C GLU A 5 18.60 -28.16 12.68
N GLU A 6 17.96 -28.96 13.53
CA GLU A 6 16.50 -29.02 13.62
C GLU A 6 15.90 -27.72 14.17
N ALA A 7 16.51 -27.13 15.20
CA ALA A 7 16.12 -25.82 15.71
C ALA A 7 16.27 -24.73 14.63
N MET A 8 17.35 -24.74 13.86
CA MET A 8 17.58 -23.81 12.75
C MET A 8 16.55 -23.96 11.62
N ARG A 9 16.21 -25.20 11.24
CA ARG A 9 15.12 -25.46 10.27
C ARG A 9 13.79 -24.89 10.74
N LYS A 10 13.45 -25.07 12.02
CA LYS A 10 12.22 -24.53 12.62
C LYS A 10 12.22 -23.00 12.63
N HIS A 11 13.33 -22.38 13.02
CA HIS A 11 13.47 -20.93 13.03
C HIS A 11 13.27 -20.33 11.64
N ASN A 12 13.92 -20.89 10.61
CA ASN A 12 13.81 -20.39 9.24
C ASN A 12 12.38 -20.54 8.70
N ARG A 13 11.70 -21.66 8.99
CA ARG A 13 10.28 -21.80 8.65
C ARG A 13 9.40 -20.74 9.30
N ASN A 14 9.60 -20.47 10.59
CA ASN A 14 8.83 -19.46 11.30
C ASN A 14 9.13 -18.06 10.74
N ALA A 15 10.39 -17.74 10.46
CA ALA A 15 10.79 -16.49 9.84
C ALA A 15 10.15 -16.31 8.46
N SER A 16 10.12 -17.35 7.63
CA SER A 16 9.42 -17.33 6.32
C SER A 16 7.92 -17.08 6.45
N LEU A 17 7.26 -17.68 7.46
CA LEU A 17 5.84 -17.47 7.69
C LEU A 17 5.55 -16.03 8.12
N ILE A 18 6.38 -15.49 9.01
CA ILE A 18 6.29 -14.12 9.50
C ILE A 18 6.52 -13.14 8.34
N SER A 19 7.55 -13.35 7.53
CA SER A 19 7.85 -12.46 6.40
C SER A 19 6.75 -12.50 5.34
N MET A 20 6.17 -13.67 5.05
CA MET A 20 5.04 -13.79 4.13
C MET A 20 3.81 -13.03 4.64
N THR A 21 3.47 -13.21 5.92
CA THR A 21 2.32 -12.52 6.53
C THR A 21 2.52 -11.00 6.50
N LEU A 22 3.71 -10.55 6.91
CA LEU A 22 4.05 -9.14 6.94
C LEU A 22 4.04 -8.53 5.52
N GLY A 23 4.58 -9.24 4.54
CA GLY A 23 4.55 -8.82 3.14
C GLY A 23 3.13 -8.62 2.61
N ILE A 24 2.22 -9.55 2.91
CA ILE A 24 0.81 -9.43 2.52
C ILE A 24 0.13 -8.26 3.23
N LEU A 25 0.38 -8.07 4.53
CA LEU A 25 -0.19 -6.94 5.29
C LEU A 25 0.26 -5.60 4.72
N PHE A 26 1.56 -5.44 4.40
CA PHE A 26 2.07 -4.24 3.76
C PHE A 26 1.48 -4.02 2.37
N LEU A 27 1.37 -5.08 1.56
CA LEU A 27 0.77 -4.98 0.23
C LEU A 27 -0.71 -4.57 0.30
N ALA A 28 -1.47 -5.13 1.24
CA ALA A 28 -2.87 -4.77 1.46
C ALA A 28 -3.01 -3.31 1.88
N ALA A 29 -2.21 -2.86 2.86
CA ALA A 29 -2.21 -1.47 3.31
C ALA A 29 -1.76 -0.50 2.20
N PHE A 30 -0.74 -0.85 1.43
CA PHE A 30 -0.27 -0.07 0.29
C PHE A 30 -1.34 0.04 -0.80
N THR A 31 -1.99 -1.07 -1.14
CA THR A 31 -3.03 -1.10 -2.17
C THR A 31 -4.24 -0.28 -1.74
N ASP A 32 -4.68 -0.37 -0.48
CA ASP A 32 -5.75 0.50 0.07
C ASP A 32 -5.38 1.99 -0.06
N GLY A 33 -4.16 2.37 0.34
CA GLY A 33 -3.67 3.75 0.22
C GLY A 33 -3.56 4.23 -1.23
N PHE A 34 -3.04 3.39 -2.13
CA PHE A 34 -2.91 3.69 -3.56
C PHE A 34 -4.28 3.89 -4.22
N LEU A 35 -5.22 2.97 -3.99
CA LEU A 35 -6.58 3.04 -4.53
C LEU A 35 -7.35 4.28 -4.02
N ARG A 36 -7.10 4.70 -2.77
CA ARG A 36 -7.63 5.95 -2.21
C ARG A 36 -7.01 7.18 -2.89
N ALA A 37 -5.70 7.17 -3.13
CA ALA A 37 -5.00 8.30 -3.75
C ALA A 37 -5.46 8.55 -5.20
N ILE A 38 -5.75 7.50 -5.96
CA ILE A 38 -6.29 7.62 -7.34
C ILE A 38 -7.80 7.90 -7.39
N GLY A 39 -8.49 7.92 -6.25
CA GLY A 39 -9.91 8.26 -6.15
C GLY A 39 -10.89 7.10 -6.42
N VAL A 40 -10.43 5.85 -6.45
CA VAL A 40 -11.30 4.66 -6.61
C VAL A 40 -12.01 4.31 -5.30
N ILE A 41 -11.32 4.47 -4.16
CA ILE A 41 -11.86 4.22 -2.81
C ILE A 41 -12.15 5.56 -2.12
N PRO A 42 -13.32 5.72 -1.46
CA PRO A 42 -13.66 6.94 -0.72
C PRO A 42 -12.69 7.20 0.45
N PRO A 43 -12.56 8.46 0.90
CA PRO A 43 -11.69 8.81 2.02
C PRO A 43 -12.15 8.10 3.30
N PHE A 44 -11.18 7.66 4.11
CA PHE A 44 -11.41 6.98 5.38
C PHE A 44 -10.76 7.76 6.53
N MET A 45 -11.41 7.82 7.69
CA MET A 45 -10.95 8.57 8.87
C MET A 45 -10.59 10.05 8.59
N ASN A 46 -11.32 10.74 7.72
CA ASN A 46 -11.03 12.12 7.28
C ASN A 46 -9.64 12.33 6.65
N ILE A 47 -8.97 11.25 6.22
CA ILE A 47 -7.72 11.32 5.48
C ILE A 47 -8.05 11.31 3.99
N ASP A 48 -8.13 12.51 3.41
CA ASP A 48 -8.32 12.70 1.98
C ASP A 48 -6.95 12.95 1.30
N ILE A 49 -6.50 11.97 0.52
CA ILE A 49 -5.24 12.03 -0.24
C ILE A 49 -5.58 11.98 -1.75
N ASN A 50 -6.81 12.30 -2.13
CA ASN A 50 -7.25 12.18 -3.51
C ASN A 50 -6.47 13.14 -4.41
N LEU A 51 -5.52 12.59 -5.17
CA LEU A 51 -4.67 13.32 -6.10
C LEU A 51 -5.44 13.66 -7.39
N MET A 52 -6.51 12.92 -7.70
CA MET A 52 -7.28 13.10 -8.92
C MET A 52 -7.93 14.49 -8.96
N ASN A 53 -8.45 14.97 -7.84
CA ASN A 53 -9.03 16.31 -7.76
C ASN A 53 -8.01 17.39 -8.12
N GLN A 54 -6.78 17.31 -7.60
CA GLN A 54 -5.71 18.27 -7.93
C GLN A 54 -5.35 18.26 -9.42
N VAL A 55 -5.35 17.08 -10.05
CA VAL A 55 -5.08 16.96 -11.49
C VAL A 55 -6.22 17.55 -12.31
N ILE A 56 -7.48 17.27 -11.94
CA ILE A 56 -8.66 17.82 -12.62
C ILE A 56 -8.66 19.34 -12.55
N ASP A 57 -8.40 19.91 -11.38
CA ASP A 57 -8.35 21.36 -11.18
C ASP A 57 -7.25 21.98 -12.05
N ALA A 58 -6.04 21.42 -12.02
CA ALA A 58 -4.93 21.92 -12.82
C ALA A 58 -5.15 21.80 -14.35
N VAL A 59 -5.87 20.78 -14.81
CA VAL A 59 -6.24 20.64 -16.23
C VAL A 59 -7.34 21.64 -16.59
N THR A 60 -8.34 21.79 -15.74
CA THR A 60 -9.46 22.74 -15.93
C THR A 60 -8.93 24.17 -16.04
N ASP A 61 -8.06 24.59 -15.13
CA ASP A 61 -7.43 25.91 -15.15
C ASP A 61 -6.60 26.15 -16.42
N LYS A 62 -5.89 25.13 -16.91
CA LYS A 62 -5.09 25.24 -18.15
C LYS A 62 -5.95 25.33 -19.40
N VAL A 63 -7.11 24.68 -19.43
CA VAL A 63 -8.06 24.77 -20.55
C VAL A 63 -8.80 26.10 -20.51
N ALA A 64 -9.29 26.50 -19.33
CA ALA A 64 -10.03 27.75 -19.14
C ALA A 64 -9.18 29.00 -19.42
N ASN A 65 -7.92 29.02 -18.98
CA ASN A 65 -7.01 30.15 -19.27
C ASN A 65 -6.48 30.17 -20.71
N LYS A 66 -6.74 29.13 -21.51
CA LYS A 66 -6.38 29.08 -22.94
C LYS A 66 -7.52 29.50 -23.87
N LEU A 67 -8.74 29.63 -23.35
CA LEU A 67 -9.90 30.18 -24.05
C LEU A 67 -10.03 31.68 -23.72
#